data_AF-A0AAN6N8X5-F1
#
_entry.id   AF-A0AAN6N8X5-F1
#
_cell.length_a   1.000
_cell.length_b   1.000
_cell.length_c   1.000
_cell.angle_alpha   90.00
_cell.angle_beta   90.00
_cell.angle_gamma   90.00
#
_symmetry.space_group_name_H-M   'P 1'
#
loop_
_entity.id
_entity.type
_entity.pdbx_description
1 polymer ?
#
loop_
_entity_poly.entity_id
_entity_poly.type
_entity_poly.pdbx_seq_one_letter_code
_entity_poly.pdbx_strand_id
1 'polypeptide(L)'
;MTSAQSTLLTVGGSPTVFLPLPTPWPSGENCGANIYRYIATLDTYLAWDPVYGQHLATSATTCLLPQVTTWWLQPGSNLVYTALGPTFACPQAYSTVTTSQVESSMEEVYCCP
;
A
#
# COMPACT_ATOMS: atom_id res chain seq x y z
N MET A 1 -7.56 -5.50 16.71
CA MET A 1 -7.47 -5.45 15.24
C MET A 1 -8.00 -6.77 14.71
N THR A 2 -9.18 -6.77 14.10
CA THR A 2 -9.76 -7.95 13.44
C THR A 2 -8.84 -8.32 12.28
N SER A 3 -8.30 -9.53 12.28
CA SER A 3 -7.49 -10.03 11.17
C SER A 3 -8.39 -10.13 9.93
N ALA A 4 -8.18 -9.23 8.97
CA ALA A 4 -8.90 -9.29 7.71
C ALA A 4 -8.28 -10.43 6.88
N GLN A 5 -9.09 -11.44 6.56
CA GLN A 5 -8.65 -12.69 5.96
C GLN A 5 -8.22 -12.48 4.50
N SER A 6 -7.03 -12.95 4.12
CA SER A 6 -6.57 -12.88 2.74
C SER A 6 -7.39 -13.80 1.84
N THR A 7 -7.59 -13.40 0.58
CA THR A 7 -8.38 -14.15 -0.41
C THR A 7 -7.53 -14.46 -1.64
N LEU A 8 -7.54 -15.71 -2.12
CA LEU A 8 -6.85 -16.10 -3.35
C LEU A 8 -7.83 -16.01 -4.53
N LEU A 9 -7.50 -15.22 -5.54
CA LEU A 9 -8.26 -15.06 -6.79
C LEU A 9 -7.30 -15.14 -7.99
N THR A 10 -7.83 -15.48 -9.17
CA THR A 10 -7.05 -15.43 -10.41
C THR A 10 -7.37 -14.16 -11.17
N VAL A 11 -6.35 -13.35 -11.47
CA VAL A 11 -6.45 -12.09 -12.23
C VAL A 11 -5.63 -12.23 -13.50
N GLY A 12 -6.24 -12.04 -14.67
CA GLY A 12 -5.52 -12.16 -15.95
C GLY A 12 -4.82 -13.52 -16.18
N GLY A 13 -5.30 -14.59 -15.53
CA GLY A 13 -4.67 -15.92 -15.58
C GLY A 13 -3.57 -16.17 -14.54
N SER A 14 -3.23 -15.19 -13.70
CA SER A 14 -2.26 -15.32 -12.61
C SER A 14 -2.93 -15.42 -11.23
N PRO A 15 -2.58 -16.43 -10.40
CA PRO A 15 -3.10 -16.51 -9.05
C PRO A 15 -2.54 -15.36 -8.20
N THR A 16 -3.43 -14.70 -7.47
CA THR A 16 -3.16 -13.47 -6.71
C THR A 16 -3.81 -13.54 -5.34
N VAL A 17 -3.01 -13.40 -4.29
CA VAL A 17 -3.47 -13.25 -2.91
C VAL A 17 -3.79 -11.78 -2.65
N PHE A 18 -5.04 -11.52 -2.35
CA PHE A 18 -5.56 -10.21 -1.99
C PHE A 18 -5.50 -10.00 -0.47
N LEU A 19 -4.83 -8.92 -0.06
CA LEU A 19 -4.71 -8.47 1.32
C LEU A 19 -5.73 -7.34 1.59
N PRO A 20 -6.83 -7.61 2.31
CA PRO A 20 -7.91 -6.64 2.47
C PRO A 20 -7.54 -5.48 3.39
N LEU A 21 -7.97 -4.28 2.99
CA LEU A 21 -7.82 -3.03 3.72
C LEU A 21 -9.20 -2.38 3.95
N PRO A 22 -10.06 -2.95 4.80
CA PRO A 22 -11.44 -2.51 4.94
C PRO A 22 -11.60 -1.21 5.73
N THR A 23 -10.57 -0.78 6.46
CA THR A 23 -10.60 0.41 7.32
C THR A 23 -9.41 1.31 7.03
N PRO A 24 -9.58 2.64 7.05
CA PRO A 24 -8.46 3.56 6.93
C PRO A 24 -7.37 3.24 7.96
N TRP A 25 -6.15 3.02 7.47
CA TRP A 25 -5.02 2.78 8.37
C TRP A 25 -4.69 4.07 9.12
N PRO A 26 -4.64 4.06 10.46
CA PRO A 26 -4.22 5.23 11.21
C PRO A 26 -2.73 5.47 10.97
N SER A 27 -2.39 6.58 10.31
CA SER A 27 -1.00 7.00 10.20
C SER A 27 -0.44 7.24 11.60
N GLY A 28 0.73 6.66 11.87
CA GLY A 28 1.41 6.85 13.14
C GLY A 28 1.79 8.30 13.44
N GLU A 29 2.27 8.54 14.66
CA GLU A 29 2.74 9.87 15.07
C GLU A 29 3.91 10.35 14.20
N ASN A 30 3.94 11.65 13.92
CA ASN A 30 5.03 12.32 13.21
C ASN A 30 5.32 11.81 11.78
N CYS A 31 4.35 11.22 11.09
CA CYS A 31 4.56 10.78 9.71
C CYS A 31 5.01 11.90 8.76
N GLY A 32 4.56 13.15 8.96
CA GLY A 32 5.06 14.30 8.19
C GLY A 32 6.58 14.53 8.30
N ALA A 33 7.20 14.17 9.44
CA ALA A 33 8.65 14.29 9.64
C ALA A 33 9.46 13.19 8.93
N ASN A 34 8.79 12.13 8.47
CA ASN A 34 9.40 11.02 7.73
C ASN A 34 9.31 11.20 6.20
N ILE A 35 8.89 12.38 5.72
CA ILE A 35 9.00 12.74 4.31
C ILE A 35 10.45 13.15 4.04
N TYR A 36 11.07 12.54 3.04
CA TYR A 36 12.48 12.75 2.74
C TYR A 36 12.71 13.14 1.28
N ARG A 37 13.81 13.85 1.03
CA ARG A 37 14.23 14.24 -0.32
C ARG A 37 14.94 13.07 -1.01
N TYR A 38 14.45 12.66 -2.18
CA TYR A 38 15.06 11.59 -2.95
C TYR A 38 16.36 12.06 -3.60
N ILE A 39 17.47 11.37 -3.33
CA ILE A 39 18.81 11.86 -3.72
C ILE A 39 19.03 11.87 -5.24
N ALA A 40 18.33 11.03 -6.00
CA ALA A 40 18.52 10.95 -7.45
C ALA A 40 17.90 12.13 -8.21
N THR A 41 16.97 12.86 -7.59
CA THR A 41 16.28 14.00 -8.21
C THR A 41 16.03 15.07 -7.15
N LEU A 42 16.63 16.25 -7.30
CA LEU A 42 16.64 17.28 -6.26
C LEU A 42 15.24 17.80 -5.86
N ASP A 43 14.25 17.66 -6.75
CA ASP A 43 12.90 18.21 -6.56
C ASP A 43 11.84 17.13 -6.21
N THR A 44 12.26 15.89 -5.94
CA THR A 44 11.33 14.82 -5.56
C THR A 44 11.38 14.55 -4.07
N TYR A 45 10.20 14.59 -3.45
CA TYR A 45 10.00 14.17 -2.07
C TYR A 45 9.23 12.86 -2.05
N LEU A 46 9.70 11.92 -1.24
CA LEU A 46 9.06 10.62 -1.05
C LEU A 46 8.49 10.56 0.37
N ALA A 47 7.27 10.06 0.47
CA ALA A 47 6.59 9.84 1.72
C ALA A 47 6.45 8.33 1.95
N TRP A 48 7.05 7.87 3.06
CA TRP A 48 6.77 6.55 3.63
C TRP A 48 7.01 5.37 2.68
N ASP A 49 8.00 5.46 1.79
CA ASP A 49 8.35 4.31 0.96
C ASP A 49 8.74 3.11 1.87
N PRO A 50 8.30 1.88 1.55
CA PRO A 50 8.53 0.72 2.42
C PRO A 50 10.00 0.43 2.75
N VAL A 51 10.92 0.71 1.83
CA VAL A 51 12.38 0.51 2.01
C VAL A 51 12.92 1.53 3.02
N TYR A 52 12.50 2.79 2.93
CA TYR A 52 12.90 3.82 3.90
C TYR A 52 12.48 3.47 5.32
N GLY A 53 11.22 3.04 5.51
CA GLY A 53 10.74 2.62 6.82
C GLY A 53 11.49 1.42 7.40
N GLN A 54 11.85 0.44 6.57
CA GLN A 54 12.54 -0.76 7.05
C GLN A 54 14.02 -0.55 7.36
N HIS A 55 14.71 0.31 6.59
CA HIS A 55 16.17 0.33 6.61
C HIS A 55 16.79 1.66 7.05
N LEU A 56 16.04 2.76 7.01
CA LEU A 56 16.59 4.10 7.24
C LEU A 56 15.92 4.81 8.42
N ALA A 57 14.60 4.71 8.55
CA ALA A 57 13.84 5.36 9.61
C ALA A 57 12.74 4.45 10.14
N THR A 58 13.03 3.72 11.21
CA THR A 58 12.05 2.83 11.86
C THR A 58 10.79 3.56 12.33
N SER A 59 10.89 4.87 12.61
CA SER A 59 9.75 5.75 12.88
C SER A 59 8.73 5.83 11.74
N ALA A 60 9.14 5.58 10.48
CA ALA A 60 8.26 5.61 9.33
C ALA A 60 7.47 4.30 9.13
N THR A 61 7.80 3.22 9.85
CA THR A 61 7.14 1.90 9.70
C THR A 61 5.65 1.90 10.06
N THR A 62 5.20 2.89 10.84
CA THR A 62 3.81 3.04 11.26
C THR A 62 3.00 3.95 10.33
N CYS A 63 3.66 4.60 9.35
CA CYS A 63 3.03 5.59 8.49
C CYS A 63 2.25 4.98 7.34
N LEU A 64 2.59 3.77 6.94
CA LEU A 64 1.80 2.92 6.05
C LEU A 64 1.50 1.60 6.73
N LEU A 65 0.47 0.95 6.23
CA LEU A 65 0.03 -0.36 6.69
C LEU A 65 1.02 -1.47 6.23
N PRO A 66 1.24 -2.51 7.04
CA PRO A 66 2.20 -3.58 6.73
C PRO A 66 1.97 -4.30 5.39
N GLN A 67 0.71 -4.40 4.95
CA GLN A 67 0.35 -5.06 3.70
C GLN A 67 0.93 -4.31 2.47
N VAL A 68 1.09 -2.98 2.52
CA VAL A 68 1.74 -2.21 1.44
C VAL A 68 3.19 -2.65 1.31
N THR A 69 3.87 -2.83 2.44
CA THR A 69 5.24 -3.32 2.49
C THR A 69 5.34 -4.75 1.93
N THR A 70 4.43 -5.65 2.28
CA THR A 70 4.37 -7.01 1.72
C THR A 70 4.14 -6.99 0.22
N TRP A 71 3.21 -6.16 -0.25
CA TRP A 71 2.92 -5.97 -1.67
C TRP A 71 4.13 -5.41 -2.44
N TRP A 72 4.83 -4.43 -1.86
CA TRP A 72 5.98 -3.78 -2.51
C TRP A 72 7.20 -4.69 -2.62
N LEU A 73 7.49 -5.45 -1.56
CA LEU A 73 8.68 -6.30 -1.47
C LEU A 73 8.46 -7.73 -2.00
N GLN A 74 7.34 -7.98 -2.67
CA GLN A 74 7.08 -9.29 -3.24
C GLN A 74 8.11 -9.64 -4.33
N PRO A 75 8.65 -10.86 -4.37
CA PRO A 75 9.54 -11.30 -5.43
C PRO A 75 8.88 -11.23 -6.81
N GLY A 76 9.59 -10.69 -7.82
CA GLY A 76 9.08 -10.58 -9.19
C GLY A 76 8.92 -11.91 -9.94
N SER A 77 9.47 -13.01 -9.43
CA SER A 77 9.37 -14.36 -10.01
C SER A 77 8.32 -15.25 -9.32
N ASN A 78 7.44 -14.67 -8.52
CA ASN A 78 6.45 -15.44 -7.78
C ASN A 78 5.43 -16.10 -8.71
N LEU A 79 5.14 -17.37 -8.43
CA LEU A 79 4.02 -18.09 -9.04
C LEU A 79 2.67 -17.55 -8.58
N VAL A 80 2.62 -16.91 -7.40
CA VAL A 80 1.43 -16.31 -6.80
C VAL A 80 1.75 -14.87 -6.41
N TYR A 81 1.05 -13.91 -7.01
CA TYR A 81 1.22 -12.49 -6.71
C TYR A 81 0.49 -12.09 -5.43
N THR A 82 0.93 -11.01 -4.81
CA THR A 82 0.18 -10.35 -3.73
C THR A 82 -0.37 -9.03 -4.26
N ALA A 83 -1.62 -8.72 -3.93
CA ALA A 83 -2.28 -7.46 -4.24
C ALA A 83 -2.99 -6.91 -3.01
N LEU A 84 -3.24 -5.60 -2.96
CA LEU A 84 -4.04 -4.96 -1.92
C LEU A 84 -5.52 -4.98 -2.35
N GLY A 85 -6.42 -5.39 -1.46
CA GLY A 85 -7.84 -5.54 -1.77
C GLY A 85 -8.40 -6.89 -1.29
N PRO A 86 -9.61 -7.32 -1.73
CA PRO A 86 -10.49 -6.60 -2.66
C PRO A 86 -11.19 -5.39 -2.05
N THR A 87 -11.26 -5.28 -0.71
CA THR A 87 -11.68 -4.04 -0.05
C THR A 87 -10.48 -3.12 0.15
N PHE A 88 -10.59 -1.85 -0.26
CA PHE A 88 -9.50 -0.88 -0.15
C PHE A 88 -10.01 0.47 0.36
N ALA A 89 -9.68 0.81 1.61
CA ALA A 89 -9.86 2.13 2.19
C ALA A 89 -8.54 2.90 2.15
N CYS A 90 -8.57 4.15 1.70
CA CYS A 90 -7.38 5.00 1.74
C CYS A 90 -6.87 5.14 3.20
N PRO A 91 -5.54 5.23 3.42
CA PRO A 91 -5.00 5.51 4.74
C PRO A 91 -5.59 6.81 5.32
N GLN A 92 -5.63 6.94 6.64
CA GLN A 92 -6.29 8.07 7.32
C GLN A 92 -5.75 9.45 6.89
N ALA A 93 -4.46 9.53 6.54
CA ALA A 93 -3.83 10.74 6.04
C ALA A 93 -4.09 11.03 4.55
N TYR A 94 -4.92 10.23 3.88
CA TYR A 94 -5.25 10.35 2.48
C TYR A 94 -6.76 10.38 2.28
N SER A 95 -7.19 11.07 1.22
CA SER A 95 -8.56 11.04 0.73
C SER A 95 -8.65 10.21 -0.55
N THR A 96 -9.75 9.48 -0.73
CA THR A 96 -10.10 8.89 -2.03
C THR A 96 -10.41 10.02 -3.00
N VAL A 97 -9.61 10.14 -4.06
CA VAL A 97 -9.81 11.16 -5.09
C VAL A 97 -10.67 10.62 -6.23
N THR A 98 -10.45 9.38 -6.63
CA THR A 98 -11.27 8.72 -7.64
C THR A 98 -11.22 7.21 -7.49
N THR A 99 -12.24 6.55 -8.03
CA THR A 99 -12.33 5.09 -8.17
C THR A 99 -12.60 4.78 -9.63
N SER A 100 -11.76 3.93 -10.22
CA SER A 100 -11.90 3.53 -11.63
C SER A 100 -12.24 2.05 -11.72
N GLN A 101 -13.25 1.71 -12.51
CA GLN A 101 -13.53 0.31 -12.81
C GLN A 101 -12.57 -0.18 -13.90
N VAL A 102 -11.77 -1.20 -13.59
CA VAL A 102 -10.81 -1.80 -14.53
C VAL A 102 -11.32 -3.11 -15.13
N GLU A 103 -12.12 -3.88 -14.39
CA GLU A 103 -12.86 -5.03 -14.91
C GLU A 103 -14.26 -5.12 -14.26
N SER A 104 -15.10 -6.04 -14.72
CA SER A 104 -16.48 -6.21 -14.23
C SER A 104 -16.58 -6.48 -12.72
N SER A 105 -15.50 -6.89 -12.07
CA SER A 105 -15.39 -7.15 -10.63
C SER A 105 -14.18 -6.49 -9.95
N MET A 106 -13.50 -5.55 -10.62
CA MET A 106 -12.28 -4.94 -10.10
C MET A 106 -12.32 -3.41 -10.21
N GLU A 107 -12.02 -2.77 -9.10
CA GLU A 107 -11.93 -1.32 -8.98
C GLU A 107 -10.53 -0.93 -8.50
N GLU A 108 -9.99 0.12 -9.08
CA GLU A 108 -8.78 0.79 -8.61
C GLU A 108 -9.18 2.03 -7.80
N VAL A 109 -8.66 2.13 -6.58
CA VAL A 109 -8.88 3.27 -5.69
C VAL A 109 -7.64 4.15 -5.69
N TYR A 110 -7.81 5.42 -6.05
CA TYR A 110 -6.73 6.40 -6.10
C TYR A 110 -6.80 7.27 -4.84
N CYS A 111 -5.73 7.25 -4.04
CA CYS A 111 -5.62 7.98 -2.78
C CYS A 111 -4.59 9.11 -2.91
N CYS A 112 -4.96 10.34 -2.53
CA CYS A 112 -4.02 11.46 -2.41
C CYS A 112 -4.03 12.01 -0.97
N PRO A 113 -2.87 12.51 -0.47
CA PRO A 113 -2.81 13.21 0.81
C PRO A 113 -3.78 14.40 0.88
#